data_AF-A0A378C691-F1
#
_entry.id   AF-A0A378C691-F1
#
_cell.length_a   1.000
_cell.length_b   1.000
_cell.length_c   1.000
_cell.angle_alpha   90.00
_cell.angle_beta   90.00
_cell.angle_gamma   90.00
#
_symmetry.space_group_name_H-M   'P 1'
#
loop_
_entity.id
_entity.type
_entity.pdbx_description
1 polymer ?
#
loop_
_entity_poly.entity_id
_entity_poly.type
_entity_poly.pdbx_seq_one_letter_code
_entity_poly.pdbx_strand_id
1 'polypeptide(L)'
;MSNLPETPSWESGIHQLEEADRAKAGPGGVLNVQANQLANRTRWLKALVESAQDYREYTFYKSESDPDGTIAGLANTPAGKMFRVAQGLSDDLAFIYYLNDSGTALALTVLLGRGAIINNVREYPALSLAQNDVAAGNILEGAKCRVTNSSDYVLADEYINNGGTLEPTGRKMPSNDIIGILETIIQQM
;
A
#
# COMPACT_ATOMS: atom_id res chain seq x y z
N MET A 1 39.45 -9.28 -27.29
CA MET A 1 38.34 -9.04 -28.24
C MET A 1 37.91 -7.58 -28.13
N SER A 2 37.52 -6.95 -29.23
CA SER A 2 37.02 -5.57 -29.24
C SER A 2 35.53 -5.53 -28.92
N ASN A 3 35.12 -4.76 -27.92
CA ASN A 3 33.71 -4.54 -27.57
C ASN A 3 33.27 -3.15 -28.03
N LEU A 4 31.96 -2.97 -28.26
CA LEU A 4 31.39 -1.64 -28.44
C LEU A 4 31.38 -0.88 -27.11
N PRO A 5 31.73 0.42 -27.09
CA PRO A 5 31.62 1.22 -25.89
C PRO A 5 30.14 1.49 -25.55
N GLU A 6 29.76 1.33 -24.29
CA GLU A 6 28.40 1.61 -23.81
C GLU A 6 28.40 2.87 -22.94
N THR A 7 27.53 3.82 -23.26
CA THR A 7 27.31 5.04 -22.47
C THR A 7 25.83 5.09 -22.09
N PRO A 8 25.46 5.46 -20.84
CA PRO A 8 24.07 5.59 -20.43
C PRO A 8 23.44 6.84 -21.06
N SER A 9 23.12 6.75 -22.34
CA SER A 9 22.52 7.81 -23.15
C SER A 9 21.28 7.28 -23.86
N TRP A 10 20.22 8.10 -23.89
CA TRP A 10 19.05 7.80 -24.70
C TRP A 10 19.24 8.38 -26.11
N GLU A 11 19.70 7.53 -27.04
CA GLU A 11 19.86 7.91 -28.44
C GLU A 11 18.51 8.33 -29.06
N SER A 12 18.50 9.33 -29.93
CA SER A 12 17.27 9.86 -30.54
C SER A 12 16.60 8.86 -31.51
N GLY A 13 17.39 7.99 -32.14
CA GLY A 13 16.93 6.98 -33.10
C GLY A 13 17.91 5.80 -33.18
N ILE A 14 17.50 4.74 -33.88
CA ILE A 14 18.41 3.69 -34.34
C ILE A 14 18.63 3.93 -35.83
N HIS A 15 19.89 4.04 -36.26
CA HIS A 15 20.26 4.25 -37.66
C HIS A 15 19.65 3.13 -38.53
N GLN A 16 19.14 3.45 -39.71
CA GLN A 16 18.77 2.44 -40.69
C GLN A 16 19.89 2.36 -41.73
N LEU A 17 20.40 1.16 -41.98
CA LEU A 17 21.37 0.98 -43.06
C LEU A 17 20.66 1.19 -44.39
N GLU A 18 21.22 2.06 -45.22
CA GLU A 18 20.75 2.32 -46.57
C GLU A 18 21.66 1.64 -47.60
N GLU A 19 21.17 1.42 -48.82
CA GLU A 19 21.97 0.81 -49.90
C GLU A 19 23.22 1.64 -50.24
N ALA A 20 23.17 2.95 -49.99
CA ALA A 20 24.30 3.86 -50.18
C ALA A 20 25.37 3.77 -49.07
N ASP A 21 25.06 3.13 -47.94
CA ASP A 21 25.98 3.03 -46.81
C ASP A 21 27.14 2.07 -47.14
N ARG A 22 28.36 2.59 -47.08
CA ARG A 22 29.56 1.76 -47.28
C ARG A 22 29.77 0.87 -46.06
N ALA A 23 29.74 -0.44 -46.26
CA ALA A 23 30.01 -1.45 -45.23
C ALA A 23 31.38 -1.24 -44.57
N LYS A 24 31.40 -0.53 -43.43
CA LYS A 24 32.60 -0.19 -42.67
C LYS A 24 32.45 -0.67 -41.22
N ALA A 25 33.38 -1.51 -40.80
CA ALA A 25 33.51 -1.97 -39.42
C ALA A 25 34.45 -1.06 -38.60
N GLY A 26 34.77 -1.48 -37.38
CA GLY A 26 35.66 -0.75 -36.46
C GLY A 26 34.98 0.43 -35.74
N PRO A 27 35.74 1.19 -34.94
CA PRO A 27 35.22 2.35 -34.21
C PRO A 27 34.60 3.38 -35.17
N GLY A 28 33.34 3.76 -34.91
CA GLY A 28 32.59 4.69 -35.77
C GLY A 28 32.23 4.15 -37.16
N GLY A 29 32.41 2.85 -37.41
CA GLY A 29 31.96 2.20 -38.64
C GLY A 29 30.42 2.07 -38.68
N VAL A 30 29.82 2.31 -39.84
CA VAL A 30 28.35 2.33 -40.01
C VAL A 30 27.69 1.01 -39.59
N LEU A 31 28.38 -0.12 -39.76
CA LEU A 31 27.90 -1.44 -39.37
C LEU A 31 27.74 -1.61 -37.85
N ASN A 32 28.41 -0.77 -37.05
CA ASN A 32 28.39 -0.82 -35.60
C ASN A 32 27.46 0.22 -34.97
N VAL A 33 26.96 1.19 -35.73
CA VAL A 33 26.18 2.32 -35.21
C VAL A 33 24.89 1.84 -34.54
N GLN A 34 24.13 0.98 -35.22
CA GLN A 34 22.86 0.44 -34.70
C GLN A 34 23.04 -0.29 -33.37
N ALA A 35 24.04 -1.16 -33.29
CA ALA A 35 24.35 -1.94 -32.10
C ALA A 35 24.83 -1.03 -30.96
N ASN A 36 25.66 -0.02 -31.25
CA ASN A 36 26.10 0.95 -30.24
C ASN A 36 24.92 1.75 -29.67
N GLN A 37 24.01 2.19 -30.55
CA GLN A 37 22.83 2.96 -30.14
C GLN A 37 21.88 2.14 -29.27
N LEU A 38 21.64 0.87 -29.63
CA LEU A 38 20.86 -0.04 -28.80
C LEU A 38 21.54 -0.33 -27.46
N ALA A 39 22.86 -0.51 -27.46
CA ALA A 39 23.61 -0.76 -26.24
C ALA A 39 23.55 0.45 -25.29
N ASN A 40 23.67 1.68 -25.81
CA ASN A 40 23.55 2.91 -25.02
C ASN A 40 22.15 3.06 -24.40
N ARG A 41 21.08 2.87 -25.19
CA ARG A 41 19.69 2.89 -24.70
C ARG A 41 19.45 1.81 -23.63
N THR A 42 19.96 0.61 -23.85
CA THR A 42 19.86 -0.51 -22.88
C THR A 42 20.59 -0.18 -21.58
N ARG A 43 21.78 0.41 -21.67
CA ARG A 43 22.55 0.84 -20.49
C ARG A 43 21.83 1.94 -19.72
N TRP A 44 21.22 2.89 -20.41
CA TRP A 44 20.41 3.96 -19.81
C TRP A 44 19.15 3.40 -19.12
N LEU A 45 18.41 2.51 -19.77
CA LEU A 45 17.23 1.85 -19.18
C LEU A 45 17.60 1.01 -17.96
N LYS A 46 18.70 0.25 -18.04
CA LYS A 46 19.22 -0.52 -16.92
C LYS A 46 19.54 0.41 -15.74
N ALA A 47 20.22 1.52 -15.98
CA ALA A 47 20.52 2.50 -14.93
C ALA A 47 19.24 3.09 -14.32
N LEU A 48 18.21 3.38 -15.14
CA LEU A 48 16.91 3.82 -14.63
C LEU A 48 16.22 2.77 -13.79
N VAL A 49 16.14 1.51 -14.25
CA VAL A 49 15.54 0.39 -13.51
C VAL A 49 16.29 0.14 -12.20
N GLU A 50 17.62 0.14 -12.23
CA GLU A 50 18.45 0.00 -11.03
C GLU A 50 18.33 1.21 -10.08
N SER A 51 18.04 2.41 -10.61
CA SER A 51 17.82 3.63 -9.82
C SER A 51 16.39 3.76 -9.29
N ALA A 52 15.42 3.04 -9.87
CA ALA A 52 14.04 2.97 -9.43
C ALA A 52 13.93 2.05 -8.19
N GLN A 53 14.70 2.36 -7.14
CA GLN A 53 14.64 1.71 -5.84
C GLN A 53 13.37 2.17 -5.07
N ASP A 54 12.20 2.02 -5.67
CA ASP A 54 10.93 2.40 -5.06
C ASP A 54 10.25 1.17 -4.42
N TYR A 55 10.61 0.95 -3.16
CA TYR A 55 9.83 0.37 -2.03
C TYR A 55 9.24 -1.05 -2.07
N ARG A 56 9.32 -1.83 -3.16
CA ARG A 56 8.67 -3.16 -3.21
C ARG A 56 9.58 -4.38 -3.08
N GLU A 57 10.88 -4.27 -3.32
CA GLU A 57 11.77 -5.45 -3.37
C GLU A 57 12.23 -5.98 -2.00
N TYR A 58 12.15 -5.19 -0.93
CA TYR A 58 12.54 -5.63 0.42
C TYR A 58 11.32 -5.93 1.32
N THR A 59 10.34 -6.65 0.77
CA THR A 59 9.22 -7.17 1.56
C THR A 59 9.49 -8.63 1.94
N PHE A 60 9.61 -8.87 3.23
CA PHE A 60 9.85 -10.21 3.80
C PHE A 60 8.62 -10.69 4.56
N TYR A 61 8.56 -12.00 4.82
CA TYR A 61 7.43 -12.66 5.45
C TYR A 61 7.90 -13.50 6.63
N LYS A 62 7.07 -13.59 7.67
CA LYS A 62 7.30 -14.46 8.81
C LYS A 62 7.29 -15.92 8.36
N SER A 63 8.13 -16.74 8.97
CA SER A 63 8.17 -18.21 8.80
C SER A 63 8.43 -18.87 10.15
N GLU A 64 8.28 -20.20 10.25
CA GLU A 64 8.59 -20.91 11.49
C GLU A 64 10.04 -20.70 11.96
N SER A 65 10.98 -20.62 11.02
CA SER A 65 12.39 -20.35 11.28
C SER A 65 12.75 -18.87 11.40
N ASP A 66 11.83 -17.96 11.06
CA ASP A 66 12.01 -16.51 11.08
C ASP A 66 10.68 -15.83 11.49
N PRO A 67 10.28 -15.94 12.77
CA PRO A 67 8.94 -15.60 13.23
C PRO A 67 8.60 -14.11 13.16
N ASP A 68 9.60 -13.24 13.04
CA ASP A 68 9.44 -11.79 12.86
C ASP A 68 9.91 -11.30 11.48
N GLY A 69 10.35 -12.20 10.60
CA GLY A 69 10.81 -11.91 9.25
C GLY A 69 12.12 -11.11 9.17
N THR A 70 12.76 -10.84 10.31
CA THR A 70 13.96 -9.98 10.36
C THR A 70 15.21 -10.73 9.95
N ILE A 71 15.27 -12.05 10.09
CA ILE A 71 16.45 -12.84 9.66
C ILE A 71 16.60 -12.75 8.14
N ALA A 72 15.53 -13.04 7.40
CA ALA A 72 15.51 -12.92 5.95
C ALA A 72 15.71 -11.47 5.50
N GLY A 73 15.10 -10.53 6.23
CA GLY A 73 15.23 -9.10 5.98
C GLY A 73 16.67 -8.59 6.09
N LEU A 74 17.37 -8.94 7.16
CA LEU A 74 18.76 -8.57 7.38
C LEU A 74 19.71 -9.23 6.39
N ALA A 75 19.49 -10.51 6.07
CA ALA A 75 20.34 -11.25 5.14
C ALA A 75 20.31 -10.69 3.71
N ASN A 76 19.16 -10.15 3.28
CA ASN A 76 18.93 -9.72 1.89
C ASN A 76 18.84 -8.20 1.70
N THR A 77 19.02 -7.43 2.77
CA THR A 77 18.99 -5.95 2.73
C THR A 77 20.36 -5.42 3.14
N PRO A 78 21.05 -4.61 2.32
CA PRO A 78 22.33 -4.04 2.71
C PRO A 78 22.24 -3.15 3.97
N ALA A 79 23.33 -3.06 4.73
CA ALA A 79 23.42 -2.12 5.85
C ALA A 79 23.13 -0.68 5.40
N GLY A 80 22.40 0.08 6.24
CA GLY A 80 21.95 1.44 5.94
C GLY A 80 20.71 1.51 5.04
N LYS A 81 20.13 0.37 4.62
CA LYS A 81 18.90 0.31 3.83
C LYS A 81 17.73 -0.21 4.66
N MET A 82 16.52 0.21 4.27
CA MET A 82 15.29 -0.24 4.92
C MET A 82 14.73 -1.49 4.24
N PHE A 83 14.10 -2.33 5.05
CA PHE A 83 13.21 -3.40 4.62
C PHE A 83 11.91 -3.36 5.40
N ARG A 84 10.92 -4.15 4.98
CA ARG A 84 9.67 -4.31 5.73
C ARG A 84 9.30 -5.77 5.86
N VAL A 85 8.63 -6.10 6.96
CA VAL A 85 8.07 -7.43 7.17
C VAL A 85 6.55 -7.35 7.16
N ALA A 86 5.93 -8.11 6.27
CA ALA A 86 4.49 -8.29 6.22
C ALA A 86 3.99 -9.01 7.48
N GLN A 87 2.92 -8.49 8.06
CA GLN A 87 2.29 -9.04 9.25
C GLN A 87 1.06 -9.89 8.88
N GLY A 88 0.50 -10.59 9.85
CA GLY A 88 -0.69 -11.44 9.65
C GLY A 88 -1.95 -10.62 9.36
N LEU A 89 -2.96 -11.25 8.74
CA LEU A 89 -4.23 -10.59 8.39
C LEU A 89 -5.01 -10.07 9.61
N SER A 90 -4.79 -10.66 10.78
CA SER A 90 -5.40 -10.28 12.05
C SER A 90 -4.51 -9.39 12.92
N ASP A 91 -3.28 -9.11 12.49
CA ASP A 91 -2.37 -8.23 13.22
C ASP A 91 -2.81 -6.76 13.04
N ASP A 92 -2.59 -5.95 14.08
CA ASP A 92 -2.91 -4.52 14.07
C ASP A 92 -2.05 -3.72 13.10
N LEU A 93 -0.93 -4.28 12.66
CA LEU A 93 -0.01 -3.70 11.70
C LEU A 93 -0.07 -4.50 10.40
N ALA A 94 0.03 -3.85 9.24
CA ALA A 94 0.20 -4.50 7.95
C ALA A 94 1.69 -4.77 7.67
N PHE A 95 2.54 -3.82 8.06
CA PHE A 95 3.98 -3.90 7.89
C PHE A 95 4.68 -3.24 9.07
N ILE A 96 5.82 -3.83 9.47
CA ILE A 96 6.83 -3.16 10.29
C ILE A 96 8.00 -2.83 9.36
N TYR A 97 8.45 -1.58 9.36
CA TYR A 97 9.60 -1.11 8.58
C TYR A 97 10.83 -1.07 9.48
N TYR A 98 11.90 -1.71 9.03
CA TYR A 98 13.17 -1.82 9.73
C TYR A 98 14.28 -1.15 8.92
N LEU A 99 15.23 -0.50 9.60
CA LEU A 99 16.55 -0.20 9.07
C LEU A 99 17.48 -1.38 9.37
N ASN A 100 18.21 -1.88 8.38
CA ASN A 100 19.36 -2.72 8.66
C ASN A 100 20.52 -1.85 9.16
N ASP A 101 20.64 -1.69 10.46
CA ASP A 101 21.76 -1.02 11.11
C ASP A 101 22.92 -2.00 11.31
N SER A 102 23.72 -2.19 10.25
CA SER A 102 24.95 -3.00 10.26
C SER A 102 24.75 -4.44 10.78
N GLY A 103 23.65 -5.08 10.39
CA GLY A 103 23.27 -6.44 10.82
C GLY A 103 22.24 -6.46 11.95
N THR A 104 21.79 -5.30 12.43
CA THR A 104 20.73 -5.18 13.45
C THR A 104 19.47 -4.61 12.82
N ALA A 105 18.32 -5.27 13.01
CA ALA A 105 17.03 -4.78 12.49
C ALA A 105 16.44 -3.74 13.44
N LEU A 106 16.61 -2.45 13.15
CA LEU A 106 16.03 -1.36 13.94
C LEU A 106 14.64 -1.00 13.40
N ALA A 107 13.57 -1.29 14.14
CA ALA A 107 12.22 -0.87 13.76
C ALA A 107 12.11 0.67 13.77
N LEU A 108 11.73 1.27 12.64
CA LEU A 108 11.63 2.72 12.48
C LEU A 108 10.18 3.23 12.44
N THR A 109 9.32 2.54 11.69
CA THR A 109 7.92 2.95 11.50
C THR A 109 7.04 1.74 11.16
N VAL A 110 5.72 1.91 11.21
CA VAL A 110 4.73 0.86 10.99
C VAL A 110 3.59 1.35 10.10
N LEU A 111 2.93 0.44 9.39
CA LEU A 111 1.67 0.71 8.69
C LEU A 111 0.53 -0.01 9.42
N LEU A 112 -0.58 0.68 9.68
CA LEU A 112 -1.77 0.06 10.28
C LEU A 112 -2.30 -1.06 9.38
N GLY A 113 -2.65 -2.17 10.01
CA GLY A 113 -3.18 -3.38 9.41
C GLY A 113 -4.69 -3.46 9.53
N ARG A 114 -5.25 -4.50 8.90
CA ARG A 114 -6.69 -4.77 8.98
C ARG A 114 -7.13 -5.10 10.42
N GLY A 115 -6.25 -5.66 11.26
CA GLY A 115 -6.49 -5.88 12.69
C GLY A 115 -6.91 -4.61 13.45
N ALA A 116 -6.22 -3.49 13.18
CA ALA A 116 -6.48 -2.21 13.86
C ALA A 116 -7.84 -1.61 13.50
N ILE A 117 -8.43 -2.05 12.38
CA ILE A 117 -9.72 -1.57 11.93
C ILE A 117 -10.84 -2.56 12.26
N ILE A 118 -10.61 -3.85 12.51
CA ILE A 118 -11.67 -4.77 12.94
C ILE A 118 -11.93 -4.67 14.45
N ASN A 119 -13.02 -5.26 14.94
CA ASN A 119 -13.41 -5.27 16.37
C ASN A 119 -13.67 -3.89 17.01
N ASN A 120 -13.82 -2.83 16.23
CA ASN A 120 -14.32 -1.53 16.69
C ASN A 120 -15.74 -1.26 16.19
N VAL A 121 -16.42 -0.33 16.85
CA VAL A 121 -17.65 0.28 16.32
C VAL A 121 -17.29 1.65 15.79
N ARG A 122 -17.58 1.89 14.51
CA ARG A 122 -17.33 3.17 13.85
C ARG A 122 -18.59 4.01 13.81
N GLU A 123 -18.44 5.32 13.88
CA GLU A 123 -19.51 6.28 13.72
C GLU A 123 -19.22 7.20 12.54
N TYR A 124 -20.23 7.41 11.69
CA TYR A 124 -20.13 8.21 10.47
C TYR A 124 -21.16 9.34 10.51
N PRO A 125 -20.83 10.53 9.97
CA PRO A 125 -21.79 11.62 9.91
C PRO A 125 -22.87 11.43 8.83
N ALA A 126 -22.69 10.47 7.91
CA ALA A 126 -23.65 10.20 6.84
C ALA A 126 -23.60 8.72 6.39
N LEU A 127 -24.76 8.17 6.00
CA LEU A 127 -24.89 6.79 5.55
C LEU A 127 -24.05 6.48 4.29
N SER A 128 -23.93 7.46 3.38
CA SER A 128 -23.12 7.32 2.16
C SER A 128 -21.64 7.10 2.46
N LEU A 129 -21.09 7.75 3.49
CA LEU A 129 -19.70 7.56 3.90
C LEU A 129 -19.49 6.19 4.54
N ALA A 130 -20.42 5.75 5.38
CA ALA A 130 -20.40 4.39 5.93
C ALA A 130 -20.44 3.34 4.81
N GLN A 131 -21.29 3.56 3.78
CA GLN A 131 -21.40 2.66 2.64
C GLN A 131 -20.14 2.63 1.75
N ASN A 132 -19.42 3.75 1.62
CA ASN A 132 -18.12 3.78 0.95
C ASN A 132 -17.08 2.91 1.69
N ASP A 133 -17.09 2.94 3.02
CA ASP A 133 -16.20 2.10 3.84
C ASP A 133 -16.56 0.61 3.79
N VAL A 134 -17.84 0.26 3.61
CA VAL A 134 -18.25 -1.11 3.27
C VAL A 134 -17.66 -1.52 1.91
N ALA A 135 -17.80 -0.68 0.88
CA ALA A 135 -17.27 -0.96 -0.46
C ALA A 135 -15.73 -1.08 -0.47
N ALA A 136 -15.04 -0.32 0.39
CA ALA A 136 -13.60 -0.42 0.59
C ALA A 136 -13.16 -1.66 1.41
N GLY A 137 -14.11 -2.43 1.96
CA GLY A 137 -13.82 -3.61 2.80
C GLY A 137 -13.43 -3.27 4.24
N ASN A 138 -13.64 -2.02 4.68
CA ASN A 138 -13.33 -1.56 6.03
C ASN A 138 -14.41 -1.98 7.05
N ILE A 139 -15.64 -2.21 6.62
CA ILE A 139 -16.72 -2.77 7.46
C ILE A 139 -17.03 -4.18 6.97
N LEU A 140 -16.74 -5.18 7.79
CA LEU A 140 -16.85 -6.57 7.38
C LEU A 140 -18.30 -7.04 7.31
N GLU A 141 -18.53 -8.13 6.58
CA GLU A 141 -19.82 -8.83 6.57
C GLU A 141 -20.27 -9.14 8.01
N GLY A 142 -21.51 -8.78 8.34
CA GLY A 142 -22.08 -8.93 9.69
C GLY A 142 -21.58 -7.93 10.72
N ALA A 143 -20.59 -7.08 10.40
CA ALA A 143 -20.12 -6.03 11.29
C ALA A 143 -21.12 -4.86 11.33
N LYS A 144 -21.09 -4.12 12.44
CA LYS A 144 -21.99 -3.01 12.71
C LYS A 144 -21.27 -1.67 12.69
N CYS A 145 -21.97 -0.63 12.26
CA CYS A 145 -21.54 0.75 12.41
C CYS A 145 -22.71 1.62 12.88
N ARG A 146 -22.39 2.86 13.23
CA ARG A 146 -23.36 3.90 13.59
C ARG A 146 -23.32 5.03 12.58
N VAL A 147 -24.46 5.62 12.30
CA VAL A 147 -24.55 6.85 11.51
C VAL A 147 -25.23 7.90 12.36
N THR A 148 -24.60 9.06 12.52
CA THR A 148 -25.12 10.18 13.29
C THR A 148 -26.51 10.56 12.79
N ASN A 149 -27.45 10.71 13.72
CA ASN A 149 -28.81 11.13 13.43
C ASN A 149 -28.94 12.60 13.83
N SER A 150 -29.54 13.41 12.96
CA SER A 150 -29.71 14.85 13.18
C SER A 150 -30.95 15.20 14.01
N SER A 151 -31.68 14.20 14.54
CA SER A 151 -32.83 14.38 15.43
C SER A 151 -32.37 14.65 16.86
N ASP A 152 -33.06 15.56 17.56
CA ASP A 152 -32.72 15.93 18.94
C ASP A 152 -32.87 14.77 19.95
N TYR A 153 -33.53 13.68 19.57
CA TYR A 153 -33.82 12.53 20.44
C TYR A 153 -32.86 11.35 20.29
N VAL A 154 -32.01 11.35 19.27
CA VAL A 154 -31.16 10.20 18.91
C VAL A 154 -29.80 10.70 18.41
N LEU A 155 -28.71 10.23 19.02
CA LEU A 155 -27.36 10.56 18.62
C LEU A 155 -26.95 9.84 17.32
N ALA A 156 -27.32 8.56 17.19
CA ALA A 156 -27.00 7.76 16.00
C ALA A 156 -27.94 6.56 15.81
N ASP A 157 -28.13 6.14 14.57
CA ASP A 157 -28.78 4.88 14.20
C ASP A 157 -27.73 3.79 13.95
N GLU A 158 -27.98 2.55 14.39
CA GLU A 158 -27.13 1.39 14.14
C GLU A 158 -27.47 0.72 12.80
N TYR A 159 -26.44 0.39 12.03
CA TYR A 159 -26.52 -0.35 10.78
C TYR A 159 -25.66 -1.61 10.85
N ILE A 160 -26.03 -2.63 10.07
CA ILE A 160 -25.24 -3.85 9.85
C ILE A 160 -24.89 -3.96 8.36
N ASN A 161 -23.68 -4.39 8.06
CA ASN A 161 -23.31 -4.76 6.69
C ASN A 161 -23.84 -6.17 6.37
N ASN A 162 -24.76 -6.26 5.41
CA ASN A 162 -25.34 -7.51 4.92
C ASN A 162 -25.09 -7.63 3.41
N GLY A 163 -24.18 -8.52 3.02
CA GLY A 163 -23.78 -8.74 1.64
C GLY A 163 -23.17 -7.50 0.95
N GLY A 164 -22.52 -6.60 1.70
CA GLY A 164 -21.96 -5.35 1.15
C GLY A 164 -22.94 -4.17 1.13
N THR A 165 -24.14 -4.31 1.69
CA THR A 165 -25.13 -3.23 1.80
C THR A 165 -25.43 -2.95 3.27
N LEU A 166 -25.47 -1.67 3.67
CA LEU A 166 -25.86 -1.29 5.03
C LEU A 166 -27.38 -1.34 5.20
N GLU A 167 -27.83 -2.12 6.16
CA GLU A 167 -29.23 -2.23 6.56
C GLU A 167 -29.41 -1.72 8.00
N PRO A 168 -30.46 -0.92 8.29
CA PRO A 168 -30.71 -0.44 9.65
C PRO A 168 -31.09 -1.62 10.55
N THR A 169 -30.50 -1.70 11.74
CA THR A 169 -30.82 -2.78 12.71
C THR A 169 -32.06 -2.48 13.55
N GLY A 170 -32.58 -1.25 13.46
CA GLY A 170 -33.64 -0.72 14.31
C GLY A 170 -33.15 -0.24 15.69
N ARG A 171 -31.90 -0.51 16.07
CA ARG A 171 -31.32 0.01 17.33
C ARG A 171 -30.83 1.45 17.14
N LYS A 172 -30.98 2.24 18.19
CA LYS A 172 -30.64 3.67 18.21
C LYS A 172 -29.91 4.03 19.51
N MET A 173 -29.01 5.01 19.44
CA MET A 173 -28.38 5.61 20.62
C MET A 173 -29.21 6.83 21.07
N PRO A 174 -29.94 6.77 22.20
CA PRO A 174 -30.77 7.89 22.66
C PRO A 174 -29.92 9.09 23.11
N SER A 175 -30.45 10.31 22.95
CA SER A 175 -29.87 11.51 23.54
C SER A 175 -30.17 11.63 25.05
N ASN A 176 -29.51 12.55 25.75
CA ASN A 176 -29.83 12.81 27.16
C ASN A 176 -31.23 13.47 27.31
N ASP A 177 -31.66 14.25 26.34
CA ASP A 177 -32.92 14.99 26.37
C ASP A 177 -34.13 14.04 26.40
N ILE A 178 -34.08 12.95 25.62
CA ILE A 178 -35.17 11.96 25.64
C ILE A 178 -35.25 11.22 26.99
N ILE A 179 -34.13 11.05 27.69
CA ILE A 179 -34.09 10.45 29.04
C ILE A 179 -34.77 11.39 30.05
N GLY A 180 -34.44 12.69 30.03
CA GLY A 180 -35.07 13.67 30.92
C GLY A 180 -36.59 13.81 30.71
N ILE A 181 -37.06 13.68 29.46
CA ILE A 181 -38.50 13.65 29.15
C ILE A 181 -39.16 12.43 29.81
N LEU A 182 -38.56 11.24 29.72
CA LEU A 182 -39.11 10.02 30.32
C LEU A 182 -39.14 10.09 31.85
N GLU A 183 -38.09 10.61 32.48
CA GLU A 183 -38.05 10.80 33.94
C GLU A 183 -39.18 11.73 34.42
N THR A 184 -39.44 12.80 33.67
CA THR A 184 -40.54 13.75 33.98
C THR A 184 -41.91 13.06 33.90
N ILE A 185 -42.12 12.23 32.89
CA ILE A 185 -43.39 11.49 32.72
C ILE A 185 -43.59 10.48 33.86
N ILE A 186 -42.55 9.74 34.23
CA ILE A 186 -42.62 8.74 35.31
C ILE A 186 -42.97 9.39 36.66
N GLN A 187 -42.45 10.58 36.94
CA GLN A 187 -42.75 11.31 38.19
C GLN A 187 -44.19 11.85 38.26
N GLN A 188 -44.90 11.91 37.14
CA GLN A 188 -46.28 12.38 37.05
C GLN A 188 -47.32 11.24 37.06
N MET A 189 -46.87 9.99 37.07
CA MET A 189 -47.70 8.78 37.22
C MET A 189 -47.80 8.32 38.67
#